data_AF-A0A4S4L5T5-F1
#
_entry.id   AF-A0A4S4L5T5-F1
#
_cell.length_a   1.000
_cell.length_b   1.000
_cell.length_c   1.000
_cell.angle_alpha   90.00
_cell.angle_beta   90.00
_cell.angle_gamma   90.00
#
_symmetry.space_group_name_H-M   'P 1'
#
loop_
_entity.id
_entity.type
_entity.pdbx_description
1 polymer ?
#
loop_
_entity_poly.entity_id
_entity_poly.type
_entity_poly.pdbx_seq_one_letter_code
_entity_poly.pdbx_strand_id
1 'polypeptide(L)'
;MSPKSDSSSTCPYILSFHPLLLQLTVFPPAPSRRSSAQPKSSRQQFSACGACRMLRCDLKDLQNANPSLGHATCSNCQERGLKCVDEFAEIKAVKLLRRGRRLQQVEAVYGKAAEEERRYPSPTASLPHSSCIPRLRPDFFRSPFFSAFLIQRPIIDPLEFSWRFFEAHKGSTDALGSTGMLLCMVIATWATSFGVNEAGEPEPHGGQHAIRIRKERTNMMARELLQLIDLHGILRKPTWDGVRVLLLIMPLTEDVQTPMERLAMYEAAINQVYTLCSLASVTSINSGQGEYVDAAVRARIFWYAHVHEGVTTGLRGGRLLLTNEDLAAFETTLPAIGTHLPSSAMSYTLAIRYAKTPIRLSTICREIHAALTGPKARQCDEIDAVQLHGAWNDLGHAWDELENLRHLATGDFIQPQEVDRFVNGWQ
;
A
#
# COMPACT_ATOMS: atom_id res chain seq x y z
N MET A 1 33.32 64.16 -38.32
CA MET A 1 33.41 63.98 -36.85
C MET A 1 33.62 62.49 -36.60
N SER A 2 34.87 62.11 -36.29
CA SER A 2 35.20 60.85 -35.58
C SER A 2 35.32 61.19 -34.08
N PRO A 3 35.24 60.20 -33.16
CA PRO A 3 36.31 59.21 -32.90
C PRO A 3 35.77 57.74 -32.88
N LYS A 4 36.50 56.69 -33.29
CA LYS A 4 37.56 55.90 -32.59
C LYS A 4 37.15 55.50 -31.15
N SER A 5 37.23 54.26 -30.67
CA SER A 5 38.20 53.17 -30.89
C SER A 5 37.75 51.84 -30.24
N ASP A 6 38.17 50.72 -30.82
CA ASP A 6 38.70 49.46 -30.26
C ASP A 6 38.17 48.85 -28.94
N SER A 7 37.76 47.57 -29.00
CA SER A 7 38.51 46.48 -28.34
C SER A 7 37.94 45.09 -28.65
N SER A 8 38.85 44.22 -29.08
CA SER A 8 38.78 42.77 -29.19
C SER A 8 38.65 42.07 -27.83
N SER A 9 37.82 41.04 -27.72
CA SER A 9 38.10 39.91 -26.82
C SER A 9 37.36 38.64 -27.26
N THR A 10 38.07 37.82 -28.02
CA THR A 10 37.86 36.37 -28.11
C THR A 10 38.47 35.72 -26.88
N CYS A 11 37.72 34.87 -26.18
CA CYS A 11 38.31 33.75 -25.44
C CYS A 11 37.35 32.55 -25.34
N PRO A 12 37.83 31.33 -25.65
CA PRO A 12 37.07 30.08 -25.60
C PRO A 12 37.18 29.43 -24.22
N TYR A 13 36.12 28.75 -23.75
CA TYR A 13 36.26 27.78 -22.66
C TYR A 13 36.20 26.37 -23.23
N ILE A 14 37.40 25.85 -23.48
CA ILE A 14 37.71 24.43 -23.55
C ILE A 14 37.82 23.95 -22.11
N LEU A 15 36.97 23.01 -21.69
CA LEU A 15 37.23 22.17 -20.51
C LEU A 15 37.54 20.74 -20.99
N SER A 16 38.83 20.55 -21.26
CA SER A 16 39.52 19.28 -21.29
C SER A 16 39.66 18.73 -19.87
N PHE A 17 39.06 17.58 -19.59
CA PHE A 17 39.42 16.73 -18.45
C PHE A 17 40.12 15.48 -19.00
N HIS A 18 41.44 15.39 -18.77
CA HIS A 18 42.19 14.14 -18.90
C HIS A 18 42.55 13.61 -17.49
N PRO A 19 42.74 12.29 -17.31
CA PRO A 19 42.58 11.56 -16.06
C PRO A 19 43.93 11.22 -15.41
N LEU A 20 44.07 11.49 -14.11
CA LEU A 20 45.12 11.01 -13.19
C LEU A 20 44.56 11.38 -11.79
N LEU A 21 44.58 10.63 -10.69
CA LEU A 21 45.35 9.49 -10.21
C LEU A 21 44.53 8.93 -9.03
N LEU A 22 44.08 7.67 -9.11
CA LEU A 22 43.50 6.96 -7.96
C LEU A 22 44.66 6.46 -7.07
N GLN A 23 44.90 7.17 -5.97
CA GLN A 23 45.71 6.65 -4.87
C GLN A 23 44.90 5.61 -4.09
N LEU A 24 45.44 4.39 -4.10
CA LEU A 24 45.02 3.23 -3.32
C LEU A 24 45.14 3.52 -1.82
N THR A 25 44.01 3.64 -1.13
CA THR A 25 43.94 3.43 0.32
C THR A 25 43.43 2.01 0.58
N VAL A 26 44.36 1.16 1.03
CA VAL A 26 44.12 -0.22 1.44
C VAL A 26 43.40 -0.20 2.78
N PHE A 27 42.11 -0.55 2.78
CA PHE A 27 41.38 -0.92 4.00
C PHE A 27 41.47 -2.45 4.21
N PRO A 28 41.57 -2.91 5.47
CA PRO A 28 41.76 -4.33 5.80
C PRO A 28 40.49 -5.16 5.49
N PRO A 29 40.64 -6.48 5.22
CA PRO A 29 39.54 -7.33 4.78
C PRO A 29 38.52 -7.54 5.90
N ALA A 30 37.24 -7.37 5.55
CA ALA A 30 36.11 -7.76 6.38
C ALA A 30 36.04 -9.30 6.51
N PRO A 31 35.59 -9.84 7.66
CA PRO A 31 35.53 -11.27 7.89
C PRO A 31 34.51 -11.95 6.96
N SER A 32 34.86 -13.16 6.53
CA SER A 32 34.12 -14.03 5.63
C SER A 32 32.63 -14.19 6.01
N ARG A 33 31.75 -13.91 5.04
CA ARG A 33 30.32 -14.22 5.13
C ARG A 33 30.13 -15.74 5.17
N ARG A 34 29.54 -16.24 6.25
CA ARG A 34 29.00 -17.60 6.34
C ARG A 34 27.83 -17.77 5.36
N SER A 35 27.80 -18.94 4.73
CA SER A 35 26.72 -19.44 3.86
C SER A 35 25.37 -19.43 4.57
N SER A 36 24.37 -18.79 3.97
CA SER A 36 23.00 -18.71 4.45
C SER A 36 22.23 -19.99 4.13
N ALA A 37 22.29 -20.97 5.03
CA ALA A 37 21.40 -22.14 5.01
C ALA A 37 21.04 -22.61 6.44
N GLN A 38 20.71 -21.69 7.37
CA GLN A 38 20.11 -22.07 8.65
C GLN A 38 18.92 -21.19 9.04
N PRO A 39 17.82 -21.79 9.56
CA PRO A 39 16.63 -21.05 9.98
C PRO A 39 16.89 -20.22 11.25
N LYS A 40 16.32 -19.01 11.30
CA LYS A 40 16.45 -18.06 12.42
C LYS A 40 15.64 -18.57 13.63
N SER A 41 16.34 -18.98 14.69
CA SER A 41 15.74 -19.34 15.99
C SER A 41 15.25 -18.09 16.74
N SER A 42 13.99 -18.08 17.16
CA SER A 42 13.42 -17.14 18.15
C SER A 42 14.19 -17.23 19.46
N ARG A 43 15.17 -16.33 19.66
CA ARG A 43 16.03 -16.34 20.84
C ARG A 43 15.32 -15.66 22.01
N GLN A 44 14.42 -16.37 22.67
CA GLN A 44 13.91 -15.97 23.98
C GLN A 44 15.09 -15.92 24.97
N GLN A 45 15.37 -14.75 25.55
CA GLN A 45 16.43 -14.60 26.56
C GLN A 45 15.91 -15.13 27.90
N PHE A 46 16.41 -16.28 28.34
CA PHE A 46 16.04 -16.88 29.63
C PHE A 46 17.06 -16.57 30.73
N SER A 47 16.59 -16.46 31.98
CA SER A 47 17.44 -16.27 33.16
C SER A 47 18.14 -17.59 33.51
N ALA A 48 19.48 -17.60 33.54
CA ALA A 48 20.27 -18.73 34.03
C ALA A 48 20.20 -18.86 35.55
N CYS A 49 20.45 -20.06 36.11
CA CYS A 49 20.59 -20.25 37.55
C CYS A 49 21.81 -19.51 38.11
N GLY A 50 21.84 -19.27 39.42
CA GLY A 50 22.89 -18.46 40.07
C GLY A 50 24.31 -18.93 39.75
N ALA A 51 24.54 -20.25 39.74
CA ALA A 51 25.85 -20.86 39.46
C ALA A 51 26.27 -20.84 37.98
N CYS A 52 25.35 -20.60 37.04
CA CYS A 52 25.61 -20.69 35.60
C CYS A 52 25.50 -19.34 34.88
N ARG A 53 25.55 -18.20 35.57
CA ARG A 53 25.38 -16.86 34.94
C ARG A 53 26.39 -16.55 33.83
N MET A 54 27.59 -17.14 33.89
CA MET A 54 28.66 -16.96 32.90
C MET A 54 28.79 -18.15 31.92
N LEU A 55 27.88 -19.13 31.98
CA LEU A 55 27.89 -20.36 31.18
C LEU A 55 26.48 -20.66 30.64
N ARG A 56 26.34 -21.60 29.70
CA ARG A 56 25.02 -21.97 29.18
C ARG A 56 24.25 -22.79 30.24
N CYS A 57 23.07 -22.32 30.61
CA CYS A 57 22.18 -22.99 31.57
C CYS A 57 20.93 -23.51 30.85
N ASP A 58 20.64 -24.80 31.03
CA ASP A 58 19.52 -25.53 30.41
C ASP A 58 18.41 -25.89 31.42
N LEU A 59 18.46 -25.30 32.63
CA LEU A 59 17.53 -25.60 33.73
C LEU A 59 16.06 -25.50 33.31
N LYS A 60 15.73 -24.46 32.53
CA LYS A 60 14.34 -24.19 32.12
C LYS A 60 13.87 -25.07 30.96
N ASP A 61 14.78 -25.51 30.11
CA ASP A 61 14.47 -26.46 29.04
C ASP A 61 14.12 -27.82 29.64
N LEU A 62 14.86 -28.23 30.69
CA LEU A 62 14.57 -29.45 31.47
C LEU A 62 13.25 -29.35 32.24
N GLN A 63 12.94 -28.20 32.85
CA GLN A 63 11.65 -27.99 33.53
C GLN A 63 10.45 -28.00 32.57
N ASN A 64 10.61 -27.45 31.37
CA ASN A 64 9.56 -27.49 30.35
C ASN A 64 9.35 -28.90 29.79
N ALA A 65 10.44 -29.67 29.65
CA ALA A 65 10.37 -31.05 29.18
C ALA A 65 9.77 -32.01 30.22
N ASN A 66 10.00 -31.76 31.52
CA ASN A 66 9.51 -32.60 32.62
C ASN A 66 8.91 -31.75 33.77
N PRO A 67 7.69 -31.20 33.59
CA PRO A 67 7.05 -30.33 34.58
C PRO A 67 6.65 -31.05 35.89
N SER A 68 6.67 -32.39 35.92
CA SER A 68 6.32 -33.22 37.08
C SER A 68 7.49 -33.51 38.02
N LEU A 69 8.74 -33.19 37.65
CA LEU A 69 9.89 -33.28 38.55
C LEU A 69 10.07 -31.94 39.28
N GLY A 70 9.57 -31.84 40.51
CA GLY A 70 9.63 -30.61 41.32
C GLY A 70 11.03 -30.10 41.70
N HIS A 71 12.10 -30.80 41.32
CA HIS A 71 13.49 -30.41 41.59
C HIS A 71 14.41 -30.75 40.40
N ALA A 72 14.26 -30.03 39.29
CA ALA A 72 15.23 -30.12 38.19
C ALA A 72 16.54 -29.40 38.58
N THR A 73 17.69 -30.03 38.31
CA THR A 73 19.01 -29.39 38.35
C THR A 73 19.53 -29.28 36.92
N CYS A 74 20.22 -28.19 36.59
CA CYS A 74 20.76 -28.01 35.24
C CYS A 74 21.94 -28.95 35.04
N SER A 75 22.20 -29.39 33.80
CA SER A 75 23.24 -30.39 33.53
C SER A 75 24.63 -29.91 34.00
N ASN A 76 24.91 -28.61 33.84
CA ASN A 76 26.16 -28.00 34.33
C ASN A 76 26.31 -28.02 35.86
N CYS A 77 25.23 -27.82 36.62
CA CYS A 77 25.28 -27.90 38.08
C CYS A 77 25.38 -29.36 38.55
N GLN A 78 24.69 -30.27 37.85
CA GLN A 78 24.72 -31.70 38.14
C GLN A 78 26.12 -32.28 37.95
N GLU A 79 26.78 -31.99 36.81
CA GLU A 79 28.13 -32.48 36.52
C GLU A 79 29.18 -31.95 37.50
N ARG A 80 28.99 -30.73 38.02
CA ARG A 80 29.95 -30.09 38.94
C ARG A 80 29.63 -30.34 40.41
N GLY A 81 28.58 -31.12 40.72
CA GLY A 81 28.12 -31.37 42.09
C GLY A 81 27.69 -30.09 42.83
N LEU A 82 27.26 -29.06 42.10
CA LEU A 82 26.88 -27.76 42.66
C LEU A 82 25.37 -27.68 42.90
N LYS A 83 24.97 -26.98 43.96
CA LYS A 83 23.55 -26.73 44.25
C LYS A 83 22.98 -25.77 43.20
N CYS A 84 22.08 -26.27 42.35
CA CYS A 84 21.40 -25.47 41.33
C CYS A 84 20.25 -24.67 41.97
N VAL A 85 20.41 -23.35 42.10
CA VAL A 85 19.39 -22.46 42.69
C VAL A 85 19.06 -21.34 41.71
N ASP A 86 17.78 -21.16 41.39
CA ASP A 86 17.27 -19.95 40.73
C ASP A 86 16.88 -18.93 41.80
N GLU A 87 17.82 -18.05 42.15
CA GLU A 87 17.66 -16.97 43.14
C GLU A 87 16.53 -15.99 42.78
N PHE A 88 16.05 -15.98 41.54
CA PHE A 88 14.99 -15.10 41.07
C PHE A 88 13.62 -15.77 40.98
N ALA A 89 13.53 -17.09 41.17
CA ALA A 89 12.25 -17.80 41.13
C ALA A 89 11.28 -17.27 42.19
N GLU A 90 11.76 -17.11 43.43
CA GLU A 90 10.96 -16.57 44.54
C GLU A 90 10.62 -15.08 44.33
N ILE A 91 11.57 -14.27 43.83
CA ILE A 91 11.33 -12.84 43.57
C ILE A 91 10.29 -12.65 42.45
N LYS A 92 10.33 -13.49 41.40
CA LYS A 92 9.33 -13.51 40.32
C LYS A 92 7.97 -13.96 40.84
N ALA A 93 7.92 -15.01 41.67
CA ALA A 93 6.70 -15.48 42.31
C ALA A 93 6.08 -14.38 43.21
N VAL A 94 6.89 -13.71 44.04
CA VAL A 94 6.46 -12.60 44.90
C VAL A 94 5.98 -11.40 44.08
N LYS A 95 6.63 -11.06 42.95
CA LYS A 95 6.15 -9.99 42.05
C LYS A 95 4.83 -10.37 41.35
N LEU A 96 4.65 -11.63 40.95
CA LEU A 96 3.37 -12.13 40.43
C LEU A 96 2.27 -12.10 41.50
N LEU A 97 2.57 -12.48 42.74
CA LEU A 97 1.63 -12.42 43.87
C LEU A 97 1.23 -10.98 44.21
N ARG A 98 2.17 -10.03 44.18
CA ARG A 98 1.87 -8.59 44.35
C ARG A 98 1.03 -8.04 43.20
N ARG A 99 1.31 -8.45 41.95
CA ARG A 99 0.46 -8.13 40.80
C ARG A 99 -0.95 -8.68 40.99
N GLY A 100 -1.08 -9.92 41.47
CA GLY A 100 -2.37 -10.55 41.80
C GLY A 100 -3.15 -9.82 42.90
N ARG A 101 -2.49 -9.42 44.00
CA ARG A 101 -3.13 -8.59 45.06
C ARG A 101 -3.56 -7.21 44.56
N ARG A 102 -2.75 -6.59 43.70
CA ARG A 102 -3.08 -5.28 43.11
C ARG A 102 -4.25 -5.40 42.15
N LEU A 103 -4.34 -6.50 41.39
CA LEU A 103 -5.52 -6.85 40.59
C LEU A 103 -6.77 -7.07 41.46
N GLN A 104 -6.66 -7.80 42.57
CA GLN A 104 -7.78 -7.99 43.51
C GLN A 104 -8.22 -6.69 44.19
N GLN A 105 -7.29 -5.79 44.54
CA GLN A 105 -7.64 -4.46 45.07
C GLN A 105 -8.32 -3.59 44.02
N VAL A 106 -7.88 -3.66 42.76
CA VAL A 106 -8.54 -2.97 41.65
C VAL A 106 -9.94 -3.56 41.42
N GLU A 107 -10.12 -4.88 41.45
CA GLU A 107 -11.43 -5.55 41.36
C GLU A 107 -12.36 -5.17 42.53
N ALA A 108 -11.82 -4.95 43.73
CA ALA A 108 -12.62 -4.54 44.89
C ALA A 108 -13.09 -3.07 44.81
N VAL A 109 -12.31 -2.19 44.17
CA VAL A 109 -12.65 -0.77 44.00
C VAL A 109 -13.54 -0.54 42.77
N TYR A 110 -13.31 -1.30 41.69
CA TYR A 110 -13.95 -1.08 40.39
C TYR A 110 -14.94 -2.18 39.97
N GLY A 111 -15.12 -3.22 40.80
CA GLY A 111 -15.94 -4.39 40.50
C GLY A 111 -15.23 -5.40 39.60
N LYS A 112 -15.69 -6.67 39.65
CA LYS A 112 -15.32 -7.70 38.68
C LYS A 112 -16.12 -7.48 37.40
N ALA A 113 -15.44 -7.33 36.27
CA ALA A 113 -16.10 -7.38 34.97
C ALA A 113 -16.81 -8.73 34.84
N ALA A 114 -18.12 -8.71 34.57
CA ALA A 114 -18.88 -9.92 34.30
C ALA A 114 -18.24 -10.64 33.09
N GLU A 115 -18.03 -11.95 33.20
CA GLU A 115 -17.66 -12.83 32.08
C GLU A 115 -18.88 -13.11 31.18
N GLU A 116 -19.66 -12.07 30.87
CA GLU A 116 -20.66 -12.11 29.80
C GLU A 116 -20.05 -11.43 28.58
N GLU A 117 -19.86 -12.25 27.54
CA GLU A 117 -19.37 -11.91 26.21
C GLU A 117 -17.96 -11.31 26.15
N ARG A 118 -17.01 -12.13 25.67
CA ARG A 118 -15.86 -11.63 24.90
C ARG A 118 -16.33 -11.02 23.58
N ARG A 119 -17.12 -9.95 23.62
CA ARG A 119 -17.09 -8.92 22.58
C ARG A 119 -15.85 -8.08 22.88
N TYR A 120 -14.94 -8.06 21.92
CA TYR A 120 -13.87 -7.07 21.87
C TYR A 120 -14.44 -5.69 22.22
N PRO A 121 -13.78 -4.87 23.05
CA PRO A 121 -14.17 -3.48 23.22
C PRO A 121 -13.98 -2.80 21.86
N SER A 122 -15.10 -2.53 21.18
CA SER A 122 -15.15 -1.62 20.05
C SER A 122 -14.60 -0.25 20.50
N PRO A 123 -13.80 0.45 19.68
CA PRO A 123 -13.43 1.83 19.93
C PRO A 123 -14.65 2.74 19.65
N THR A 124 -15.69 2.62 20.49
CA THR A 124 -16.90 3.44 20.45
C THR A 124 -17.14 4.05 21.82
N ALA A 125 -16.11 4.70 22.34
CA ALA A 125 -16.24 5.60 23.49
C ALA A 125 -15.86 7.03 23.06
N SER A 126 -16.46 7.50 21.95
CA SER A 126 -16.65 8.91 21.57
C SER A 126 -17.25 9.13 20.15
N LEU A 127 -17.94 8.14 19.55
CA LEU A 127 -18.72 8.37 18.32
C LEU A 127 -20.21 8.18 18.64
N PRO A 128 -21.00 9.26 18.81
CA PRO A 128 -22.42 9.16 18.55
C PRO A 128 -22.60 8.99 17.03
N HIS A 129 -23.61 8.21 16.63
CA HIS A 129 -24.11 7.97 15.25
C HIS A 129 -23.77 6.59 14.65
N SER A 130 -24.83 5.87 14.31
CA SER A 130 -24.83 4.86 13.25
C SER A 130 -24.10 5.42 12.03
N SER A 131 -23.10 4.69 11.51
CA SER A 131 -22.40 5.05 10.27
C SER A 131 -23.39 5.50 9.19
N CYS A 132 -23.11 6.63 8.54
CA CYS A 132 -23.95 7.11 7.44
C CYS A 132 -23.67 6.34 6.13
N ILE A 133 -22.66 5.47 6.14
CA ILE A 133 -22.24 4.69 4.98
C ILE A 133 -22.94 3.32 5.00
N PRO A 134 -23.72 2.99 3.98
CA PRO A 134 -24.40 1.70 3.93
C PRO A 134 -23.39 0.58 3.69
N ARG A 135 -23.67 -0.59 4.27
CA ARG A 135 -22.84 -1.78 4.09
C ARG A 135 -23.16 -2.43 2.75
N LEU A 136 -22.14 -2.64 1.92
CA LEU A 136 -22.28 -3.36 0.66
C LEU A 136 -22.89 -4.75 0.87
N ARG A 137 -23.76 -5.15 -0.06
CA ARG A 137 -24.33 -6.49 -0.13
C ARG A 137 -23.54 -7.37 -1.11
N PRO A 138 -23.59 -8.70 -0.97
CA PRO A 138 -23.05 -9.64 -1.95
C PRO A 138 -23.38 -9.31 -3.41
N ASP A 139 -24.61 -8.88 -3.68
CA ASP A 139 -25.09 -8.58 -5.04
C ASP A 139 -24.36 -7.40 -5.70
N PHE A 140 -23.82 -6.48 -4.90
CA PHE A 140 -23.08 -5.32 -5.39
C PHE A 140 -21.92 -5.72 -6.29
N PHE A 141 -21.22 -6.80 -5.97
CA PHE A 141 -20.04 -7.28 -6.70
C PHE A 141 -20.38 -7.88 -8.07
N ARG A 142 -21.68 -8.06 -8.36
CA ARG A 142 -22.19 -8.49 -9.67
C ARG A 142 -22.84 -7.34 -10.45
N SER A 143 -22.85 -6.13 -9.88
CA SER A 143 -23.52 -4.99 -10.48
C SER A 143 -22.74 -4.43 -11.67
N PRO A 144 -23.42 -3.85 -12.68
CA PRO A 144 -22.76 -3.13 -13.76
C PRO A 144 -21.91 -1.95 -13.28
N PHE A 145 -22.29 -1.35 -12.13
CA PHE A 145 -21.52 -0.27 -11.51
C PHE A 145 -20.14 -0.76 -11.06
N PHE A 146 -20.08 -1.89 -10.35
CA PHE A 146 -18.82 -2.40 -9.82
C PHE A 146 -17.86 -2.79 -10.95
N SER A 147 -18.34 -3.45 -12.00
CA SER A 147 -17.50 -3.76 -13.17
C SER A 147 -16.97 -2.49 -13.84
N ALA A 148 -17.83 -1.51 -14.10
CA ALA A 148 -17.42 -0.22 -14.66
C ALA A 148 -16.42 0.53 -13.77
N PHE A 149 -16.63 0.49 -12.45
CA PHE A 149 -15.74 1.09 -11.47
C PHE A 149 -14.33 0.49 -11.54
N LEU A 150 -14.22 -0.85 -11.60
CA LEU A 150 -12.92 -1.52 -11.69
C LEU A 150 -12.17 -1.24 -12.98
N ILE A 151 -12.88 -0.95 -14.07
CA ILE A 151 -12.28 -0.58 -15.36
C ILE A 151 -11.71 0.85 -15.30
N GLN A 152 -12.48 1.79 -14.74
CA GLN A 152 -12.06 3.18 -14.60
C GLN A 152 -11.04 3.39 -13.47
N ARG A 153 -11.05 2.52 -12.47
CA ARG A 153 -10.21 2.55 -11.27
C ARG A 153 -9.59 1.17 -11.01
N PRO A 154 -8.63 0.72 -11.86
CA PRO A 154 -8.10 -0.65 -11.82
C PRO A 154 -7.11 -0.92 -10.69
N ILE A 155 -7.31 -0.33 -9.52
CA ILE A 155 -6.45 -0.44 -8.32
C ILE A 155 -6.80 -1.66 -7.44
N ILE A 156 -8.03 -2.19 -7.58
CA ILE A 156 -8.52 -3.36 -6.86
C ILE A 156 -8.44 -4.57 -7.78
N ASP A 157 -7.93 -5.69 -7.26
CA ASP A 157 -8.06 -6.96 -7.97
C ASP A 157 -9.43 -7.59 -7.64
N PRO A 158 -10.30 -7.85 -8.64
CA PRO A 158 -11.65 -8.34 -8.39
C PRO A 158 -11.69 -9.72 -7.73
N LEU A 159 -10.73 -10.60 -8.02
CA LEU A 159 -10.73 -11.96 -7.48
C LEU A 159 -10.30 -11.94 -6.01
N GLU A 160 -9.22 -11.21 -5.70
CA GLU A 160 -8.70 -11.06 -4.34
C GLU A 160 -9.72 -10.40 -3.42
N PHE A 161 -10.22 -9.23 -3.80
CA PHE A 161 -11.04 -8.43 -2.90
C PHE A 161 -12.43 -9.02 -2.71
N SER A 162 -13.06 -9.53 -3.78
CA SER A 162 -14.39 -10.15 -3.68
C SER A 162 -14.34 -11.39 -2.79
N TRP A 163 -13.31 -12.23 -2.91
CA TRP A 163 -13.17 -13.42 -2.06
C TRP A 163 -13.05 -13.05 -0.58
N ARG A 164 -12.18 -12.09 -0.24
CA ARG A 164 -12.04 -11.61 1.15
C ARG A 164 -13.36 -11.05 1.68
N PHE A 165 -14.10 -10.33 0.85
CA PHE A 165 -15.43 -9.82 1.19
C PHE A 165 -16.42 -10.95 1.49
N PHE A 166 -16.51 -11.96 0.63
CA PHE A 166 -17.43 -13.08 0.84
C PHE A 166 -17.08 -13.90 2.09
N GLU A 167 -15.79 -14.10 2.37
CA GLU A 167 -15.36 -14.78 3.60
C GLU A 167 -15.71 -13.97 4.86
N ALA A 168 -15.53 -12.65 4.82
CA ALA A 168 -15.97 -11.78 5.89
C ALA A 168 -17.50 -11.80 6.08
N HIS A 169 -18.26 -11.84 4.99
CA HIS A 169 -19.72 -11.93 5.02
C HIS A 169 -20.22 -13.25 5.63
N LYS A 170 -19.45 -14.34 5.49
CA LYS A 170 -19.73 -15.64 6.14
C LYS A 170 -19.32 -15.68 7.63
N GLY A 171 -18.74 -14.60 8.16
CA GLY A 171 -18.36 -14.49 9.58
C GLY A 171 -16.86 -14.53 9.85
N SER A 172 -16.00 -14.65 8.83
CA SER A 172 -14.55 -14.57 9.00
C SER A 172 -14.10 -13.11 9.12
N THR A 173 -14.24 -12.53 10.31
CA THR A 173 -13.98 -11.10 10.55
C THR A 173 -12.56 -10.65 10.19
N ASP A 174 -11.61 -11.58 10.22
CA ASP A 174 -10.20 -11.32 9.93
C ASP A 174 -9.89 -11.28 8.42
N ALA A 175 -10.80 -11.75 7.55
CA ALA A 175 -10.55 -11.84 6.11
C ALA A 175 -10.37 -10.45 5.46
N LEU A 176 -11.15 -9.45 5.87
CA LEU A 176 -11.01 -8.05 5.40
C LEU A 176 -10.13 -7.21 6.33
N GLY A 177 -10.20 -7.42 7.65
CA GLY A 177 -9.60 -6.53 8.63
C GLY A 177 -10.21 -5.12 8.61
N SER A 178 -9.73 -4.21 9.46
CA SER A 178 -10.28 -2.85 9.53
C SER A 178 -10.12 -2.09 8.23
N THR A 179 -8.94 -2.11 7.62
CA THR A 179 -8.64 -1.33 6.41
C THR A 179 -9.39 -1.87 5.18
N GLY A 180 -9.60 -3.19 5.08
CA GLY A 180 -10.47 -3.76 4.05
C GLY A 180 -11.93 -3.32 4.23
N MET A 181 -12.43 -3.21 5.47
CA MET A 181 -13.76 -2.65 5.72
C MET A 181 -13.88 -1.17 5.33
N LEU A 182 -12.85 -0.35 5.58
CA LEU A 182 -12.78 1.01 5.07
C LEU A 182 -12.82 1.04 3.53
N LEU A 183 -12.15 0.11 2.85
CA LEU A 183 -12.19 0.01 1.39
C LEU A 183 -13.61 -0.29 0.87
N CYS A 184 -14.37 -1.16 1.53
CA CYS A 184 -15.79 -1.36 1.23
C CYS A 184 -16.60 -0.06 1.37
N MET A 185 -16.34 0.74 2.41
CA MET A 185 -17.02 2.02 2.65
C MET A 185 -16.66 3.06 1.58
N VAL A 186 -15.41 3.09 1.12
CA VAL A 186 -14.99 3.94 -0.01
C VAL A 186 -15.74 3.55 -1.28
N ILE A 187 -15.85 2.25 -1.59
CA ILE A 187 -16.59 1.77 -2.76
C ILE A 187 -18.08 2.12 -2.66
N ALA A 188 -18.70 1.95 -1.49
CA ALA A 188 -20.09 2.36 -1.25
C ALA A 188 -20.29 3.88 -1.42
N THR A 189 -19.29 4.69 -1.05
CA THR A 189 -19.32 6.14 -1.23
C THR A 189 -19.23 6.53 -2.70
N TRP A 190 -18.39 5.83 -3.48
CA TRP A 190 -18.36 5.96 -4.93
C TRP A 190 -19.69 5.56 -5.56
N ALA A 191 -20.24 4.39 -5.22
CA ALA A 191 -21.57 3.99 -5.70
C ALA A 191 -22.62 5.07 -5.41
N THR A 192 -22.61 5.58 -4.19
CA THR A 192 -23.51 6.65 -3.77
C THR A 192 -23.34 7.92 -4.63
N SER A 193 -22.13 8.31 -5.00
CA SER A 193 -21.91 9.50 -5.85
C SER A 193 -22.48 9.34 -7.26
N PHE A 194 -22.59 8.11 -7.75
CA PHE A 194 -23.22 7.77 -9.03
C PHE A 194 -24.72 7.46 -8.91
N GLY A 195 -25.28 7.46 -7.70
CA GLY A 195 -26.68 7.11 -7.46
C GLY A 195 -26.93 5.63 -7.54
N VAL A 196 -26.03 4.83 -6.98
CA VAL A 196 -26.12 3.38 -6.89
C VAL A 196 -26.17 2.99 -5.42
N ASN A 197 -27.12 2.14 -5.06
CA ASN A 197 -27.32 1.70 -3.68
C ASN A 197 -26.33 0.59 -3.26
N GLU A 198 -26.45 0.09 -2.04
CA GLU A 198 -25.55 -0.92 -1.49
C GLU A 198 -25.71 -2.33 -2.11
N ALA A 199 -26.78 -2.55 -2.88
CA ALA A 199 -26.98 -3.75 -3.68
C ALA A 199 -26.41 -3.61 -5.11
N GLY A 200 -25.98 -2.41 -5.50
CA GLY A 200 -25.47 -2.13 -6.84
C GLY A 200 -26.57 -1.74 -7.83
N GLU A 201 -27.76 -1.41 -7.35
CA GLU A 201 -28.89 -1.01 -8.18
C GLU A 201 -28.94 0.52 -8.35
N PRO A 202 -29.31 1.03 -9.54
CA PRO A 202 -29.45 2.46 -9.76
C PRO A 202 -30.65 3.02 -8.97
N GLU A 203 -30.41 4.08 -8.21
CA GLU A 203 -31.44 4.87 -7.58
C GLU A 203 -32.21 5.70 -8.64
N PRO A 204 -33.50 5.98 -8.43
CA PRO A 204 -34.30 6.79 -9.35
C PRO A 204 -33.67 8.16 -9.64
N HIS A 205 -33.66 8.56 -10.92
CA HIS A 205 -33.14 9.86 -11.35
C HIS A 205 -34.16 10.95 -11.01
N GLY A 206 -34.10 11.49 -9.79
CA GLY A 206 -34.98 12.57 -9.30
C GLY A 206 -34.61 13.99 -9.79
N GLY A 207 -34.00 14.10 -10.98
CA GLY A 207 -33.57 15.37 -11.57
C GLY A 207 -32.44 16.08 -10.81
N GLN A 208 -32.27 17.39 -11.06
CA GLN A 208 -31.17 18.18 -10.50
C GLN A 208 -31.18 18.25 -8.97
N HIS A 209 -32.36 18.24 -8.34
CA HIS A 209 -32.48 18.27 -6.89
C HIS A 209 -31.90 16.99 -6.26
N ALA A 210 -32.18 15.83 -6.84
CA ALA A 210 -31.62 14.56 -6.40
C ALA A 210 -30.09 14.52 -6.55
N ILE A 211 -29.52 15.16 -7.59
CA ILE A 211 -28.07 15.27 -7.76
C ILE A 211 -27.44 16.07 -6.61
N ARG A 212 -28.06 17.18 -6.18
CA ARG A 212 -27.57 17.98 -5.05
C ARG A 212 -27.61 17.21 -3.73
N ILE A 213 -28.76 16.56 -3.44
CA ILE A 213 -28.91 15.72 -2.24
C ILE A 213 -27.87 14.60 -2.23
N ARG A 214 -27.66 13.96 -3.39
CA ARG A 214 -26.65 12.91 -3.54
C ARG A 214 -25.25 13.43 -3.25
N LYS A 215 -24.91 14.60 -3.78
CA LYS A 215 -23.61 15.24 -3.52
C LYS A 215 -23.41 15.56 -2.05
N GLU A 216 -24.42 16.10 -1.38
CA GLU A 216 -24.39 16.36 0.07
C GLU A 216 -24.20 15.07 0.87
N ARG A 217 -24.93 14.01 0.52
CA ARG A 217 -24.79 12.67 1.11
C ARG A 217 -23.39 12.11 0.91
N THR A 218 -22.84 12.15 -0.31
CA THR A 218 -21.46 11.74 -0.60
C THR A 218 -20.45 12.53 0.24
N ASN A 219 -20.65 13.84 0.40
CA ASN A 219 -19.77 14.68 1.22
C ASN A 219 -19.84 14.32 2.71
N MET A 220 -21.01 13.92 3.24
CA MET A 220 -21.13 13.40 4.61
C MET A 220 -20.35 12.09 4.79
N MET A 221 -20.50 11.15 3.85
CA MET A 221 -19.78 9.88 3.85
C MET A 221 -18.27 10.07 3.75
N ALA A 222 -17.82 10.99 2.88
CA ALA A 222 -16.40 11.33 2.75
C ALA A 222 -15.81 11.92 4.05
N ARG A 223 -16.56 12.76 4.78
CA ARG A 223 -16.13 13.26 6.11
C ARG A 223 -15.99 12.14 7.12
N GLU A 224 -16.95 11.21 7.16
CA GLU A 224 -16.87 10.03 8.04
C GLU A 224 -15.65 9.17 7.69
N LEU A 225 -15.40 8.90 6.41
CA LEU A 225 -14.23 8.15 5.97
C LEU A 225 -12.91 8.82 6.38
N LEU A 226 -12.80 10.14 6.27
CA LEU A 226 -11.61 10.88 6.71
C LEU A 226 -11.37 10.72 8.21
N GLN A 227 -12.43 10.81 9.03
CA GLN A 227 -12.31 10.55 10.48
C GLN A 227 -11.85 9.11 10.77
N LEU A 228 -12.36 8.14 10.02
CA LEU A 228 -11.96 6.73 10.17
C LEU A 228 -10.52 6.49 9.70
N ILE A 229 -10.06 7.16 8.64
CA ILE A 229 -8.67 7.14 8.16
C ILE A 229 -7.73 7.60 9.27
N ASP A 230 -8.07 8.67 9.98
CA ASP A 230 -7.30 9.19 11.11
C ASP A 230 -7.34 8.26 12.31
N LEU A 231 -8.53 7.76 12.66
CA LEU A 231 -8.75 6.83 13.78
C LEU A 231 -7.92 5.56 13.62
N HIS A 232 -7.91 4.98 12.42
CA HIS A 232 -7.12 3.78 12.13
C HIS A 232 -5.65 4.08 11.82
N GLY A 233 -5.27 5.36 11.72
CA GLY A 233 -3.91 5.81 11.46
C GLY A 233 -3.39 5.38 10.09
N ILE A 234 -4.27 5.32 9.07
CA ILE A 234 -3.95 4.81 7.73
C ILE A 234 -2.81 5.61 7.09
N LEU A 235 -2.79 6.94 7.29
CA LEU A 235 -1.71 7.82 6.80
C LEU A 235 -0.32 7.50 7.36
N ARG A 236 -0.23 6.81 8.50
CA ARG A 236 1.03 6.49 9.19
C ARG A 236 1.42 5.01 9.10
N LYS A 237 0.55 4.16 8.54
CA LYS A 237 0.71 2.70 8.51
C LYS A 237 0.53 2.18 7.09
N PRO A 238 1.61 2.06 6.30
CA PRO A 238 1.55 1.55 4.94
C PRO A 238 0.94 0.14 4.93
N THR A 239 -0.17 -0.03 4.23
CA THR A 239 -0.85 -1.30 3.99
C THR A 239 -1.44 -1.30 2.59
N TRP A 240 -1.56 -2.47 1.95
CA TRP A 240 -2.09 -2.59 0.59
C TRP A 240 -3.52 -2.03 0.45
N ASP A 241 -4.41 -2.34 1.39
CA ASP A 241 -5.74 -1.75 1.42
C ASP A 241 -5.72 -0.28 1.84
N GLY A 242 -4.76 0.14 2.68
CA GLY A 242 -4.64 1.52 3.13
C GLY A 242 -4.34 2.46 1.98
N VAL A 243 -3.39 2.10 1.12
CA VAL A 243 -3.09 2.91 -0.07
C VAL A 243 -4.23 2.89 -1.08
N ARG A 244 -4.97 1.78 -1.21
CA ARG A 244 -6.20 1.74 -2.03
C ARG A 244 -7.25 2.71 -1.51
N VAL A 245 -7.49 2.72 -0.20
CA VAL A 245 -8.41 3.67 0.48
C VAL A 245 -7.96 5.11 0.21
N LEU A 246 -6.68 5.42 0.47
CA LEU A 246 -6.16 6.78 0.30
C LEU A 246 -6.26 7.26 -1.15
N LEU A 247 -5.89 6.43 -2.13
CA LEU A 247 -5.93 6.81 -3.55
C LEU A 247 -7.36 6.93 -4.10
N LEU A 248 -8.29 6.08 -3.63
CA LEU A 248 -9.68 6.11 -4.09
C LEU A 248 -10.51 7.20 -3.40
N ILE A 249 -10.18 7.63 -2.19
CA ILE A 249 -10.93 8.71 -1.52
C ILE A 249 -10.58 10.09 -2.09
N MET A 250 -9.37 10.30 -2.61
CA MET A 250 -8.88 11.61 -3.10
C MET A 250 -9.84 12.40 -4.01
N PRO A 251 -10.52 11.78 -4.99
CA PRO A 251 -11.47 12.53 -5.84
C PRO A 251 -12.77 12.89 -5.11
N LEU A 252 -13.16 12.11 -4.10
CA LEU A 252 -14.38 12.34 -3.31
C LEU A 252 -14.24 13.49 -2.31
N THR A 253 -13.01 13.95 -2.03
CA THR A 253 -12.74 14.99 -1.03
C THR A 253 -12.67 16.41 -1.59
N GLU A 254 -12.95 16.62 -2.88
CA GLU A 254 -12.82 17.94 -3.54
C GLU A 254 -13.59 19.06 -2.82
N ASP A 255 -14.80 18.79 -2.32
CA ASP A 255 -15.65 19.75 -1.60
C ASP A 255 -15.63 19.56 -0.07
N VAL A 256 -14.72 18.72 0.42
CA VAL A 256 -14.66 18.32 1.84
C VAL A 256 -13.36 18.75 2.49
N GLN A 257 -12.24 18.67 1.77
CA GLN A 257 -10.92 19.04 2.23
C GLN A 257 -10.38 20.23 1.44
N THR A 258 -9.54 21.02 2.09
CA THR A 258 -8.79 22.09 1.42
C THR A 258 -7.76 21.49 0.45
N PRO A 259 -7.34 22.25 -0.59
CA PRO A 259 -6.31 21.79 -1.52
C PRO A 259 -5.00 21.33 -0.85
N MET A 260 -4.60 21.98 0.25
CA MET A 260 -3.36 21.62 0.97
C MET A 260 -3.49 20.30 1.72
N GLU A 261 -4.61 20.04 2.39
CA GLU A 261 -4.87 18.74 3.05
C GLU A 261 -4.90 17.61 2.03
N ARG A 262 -5.54 17.85 0.88
CA ARG A 262 -5.59 16.91 -0.24
C ARG A 262 -4.19 16.61 -0.77
N LEU A 263 -3.37 17.63 -0.98
CA LEU A 263 -1.99 17.46 -1.44
C LEU A 263 -1.15 16.63 -0.45
N ALA A 264 -1.21 16.97 0.85
CA ALA A 264 -0.46 16.26 1.88
C ALA A 264 -0.88 14.78 2.00
N MET A 265 -2.18 14.51 1.95
CA MET A 265 -2.71 13.14 1.95
C MET A 265 -2.28 12.36 0.71
N TYR A 266 -2.30 12.99 -0.46
CA TYR A 266 -1.86 12.38 -1.71
C TYR A 266 -0.36 12.04 -1.69
N GLU A 267 0.50 12.99 -1.30
CA GLU A 267 1.94 12.74 -1.19
C GLU A 267 2.25 11.61 -0.18
N ALA A 268 1.53 11.57 0.95
CA ALA A 268 1.65 10.47 1.90
C ALA A 268 1.26 9.13 1.25
N ALA A 269 0.15 9.08 0.50
CA ALA A 269 -0.30 7.87 -0.19
C ALA A 269 0.74 7.37 -1.21
N ILE A 270 1.31 8.25 -2.04
CA ILE A 270 2.32 7.89 -3.03
C ILE A 270 3.62 7.39 -2.36
N ASN A 271 4.06 8.04 -1.29
CA ASN A 271 5.21 7.56 -0.50
C ASN A 271 4.97 6.17 0.11
N GLN A 272 3.75 5.89 0.56
CA GLN A 272 3.38 4.55 1.03
C GLN A 272 3.39 3.52 -0.11
N VAL A 273 2.92 3.87 -1.31
CA VAL A 273 2.99 2.99 -2.49
C VAL A 273 4.44 2.64 -2.81
N TYR A 274 5.33 3.64 -2.86
CA TYR A 274 6.77 3.40 -3.04
C TYR A 274 7.31 2.46 -1.95
N THR A 275 7.02 2.73 -0.68
CA THR A 275 7.46 1.90 0.45
C THR A 275 7.01 0.44 0.30
N LEU A 276 5.75 0.22 -0.07
CA LEU A 276 5.20 -1.13 -0.24
C LEU A 276 5.76 -1.85 -1.47
N CYS A 277 5.95 -1.14 -2.58
CA CYS A 277 6.36 -1.76 -3.83
C CYS A 277 7.88 -1.99 -3.91
N SER A 278 8.67 -1.15 -3.23
CA SER A 278 10.14 -1.19 -3.27
C SER A 278 10.76 -1.85 -2.04
N LEU A 279 10.15 -1.74 -0.85
CA LEU A 279 10.77 -2.20 0.41
C LEU A 279 10.05 -3.38 1.06
N ALA A 280 8.76 -3.59 0.80
CA ALA A 280 8.05 -4.73 1.36
C ALA A 280 8.40 -6.04 0.62
N SER A 281 8.28 -7.16 1.32
CA SER A 281 8.40 -8.48 0.68
C SER A 281 7.33 -8.64 -0.39
N VAL A 282 7.68 -9.29 -1.50
CA VAL A 282 6.72 -9.72 -2.55
C VAL A 282 5.57 -10.55 -1.96
N THR A 283 5.84 -11.29 -0.89
CA THR A 283 4.88 -12.14 -0.17
C THR A 283 4.03 -11.39 0.86
N SER A 284 4.10 -10.06 0.94
CA SER A 284 3.43 -9.28 2.00
C SER A 284 1.92 -9.15 1.82
N ILE A 285 1.38 -9.44 0.63
CA ILE A 285 -0.07 -9.50 0.41
C ILE A 285 -0.64 -10.77 1.02
N ASN A 286 -0.03 -11.91 0.71
CA ASN A 286 -0.39 -13.22 1.23
C ASN A 286 -1.91 -13.48 1.13
N SER A 287 -2.49 -13.28 -0.06
CA SER A 287 -3.94 -13.47 -0.27
C SER A 287 -4.40 -14.91 -0.06
N GLY A 288 -3.46 -15.87 -0.08
CA GLY A 288 -3.76 -17.30 -0.11
C GLY A 288 -4.28 -17.79 -1.48
N GLN A 289 -4.30 -16.92 -2.50
CA GLN A 289 -4.83 -17.22 -3.84
C GLN A 289 -3.75 -17.45 -4.91
N GLY A 290 -2.49 -17.47 -4.49
CA GLY A 290 -1.33 -17.75 -5.34
C GLY A 290 -0.59 -16.51 -5.81
N GLU A 291 0.61 -16.74 -6.33
CA GLU A 291 1.58 -15.67 -6.65
C GLU A 291 1.09 -14.68 -7.71
N TYR A 292 0.31 -15.14 -8.70
CA TYR A 292 -0.21 -14.27 -9.76
C TYR A 292 -1.25 -13.27 -9.26
N VAL A 293 -2.08 -13.67 -8.29
CA VAL A 293 -3.06 -12.76 -7.69
C VAL A 293 -2.35 -11.73 -6.82
N ASP A 294 -1.39 -12.17 -6.00
CA ASP A 294 -0.57 -11.25 -5.19
C ASP A 294 0.21 -10.29 -6.09
N ALA A 295 0.79 -10.78 -7.19
CA ALA A 295 1.44 -9.92 -8.18
C ALA A 295 0.47 -8.92 -8.84
N ALA A 296 -0.75 -9.35 -9.17
CA ALA A 296 -1.77 -8.48 -9.74
C ALA A 296 -2.15 -7.35 -8.79
N VAL A 297 -2.34 -7.64 -7.50
CA VAL A 297 -2.64 -6.63 -6.47
C VAL A 297 -1.54 -5.59 -6.39
N ARG A 298 -0.29 -6.03 -6.28
CA ARG A 298 0.91 -5.16 -6.28
C ARG A 298 0.95 -4.27 -7.51
N ALA A 299 0.83 -4.88 -8.68
CA ALA A 299 0.97 -4.20 -9.96
C ALA A 299 -0.13 -3.16 -10.18
N ARG A 300 -1.39 -3.51 -9.90
CA ARG A 300 -2.52 -2.60 -9.98
C ARG A 300 -2.36 -1.36 -9.11
N ILE A 301 -1.87 -1.53 -7.88
CA ILE A 301 -1.61 -0.41 -6.97
C ILE A 301 -0.50 0.49 -7.49
N PHE A 302 0.64 -0.10 -7.88
CA PHE A 302 1.78 0.67 -8.37
C PHE A 302 1.43 1.41 -9.66
N TRP A 303 0.90 0.71 -10.66
CA TRP A 303 0.54 1.31 -11.95
C TRP A 303 -0.55 2.37 -11.80
N TYR A 304 -1.57 2.15 -10.98
CA TYR A 304 -2.58 3.18 -10.72
C TYR A 304 -1.94 4.45 -10.13
N ALA A 305 -1.06 4.31 -9.13
CA ALA A 305 -0.38 5.46 -8.53
C ALA A 305 0.55 6.17 -9.52
N HIS A 306 1.36 5.42 -10.27
CA HIS A 306 2.28 5.96 -11.26
C HIS A 306 1.54 6.74 -12.35
N VAL A 307 0.48 6.14 -12.89
CA VAL A 307 -0.36 6.72 -13.94
C VAL A 307 -1.12 7.95 -13.45
N HIS A 308 -1.79 7.82 -12.32
CA HIS A 308 -2.54 8.93 -11.74
C HIS A 308 -1.62 10.12 -11.44
N GLU A 309 -0.43 9.89 -10.91
CA GLU A 309 0.54 10.94 -10.64
C GLU A 309 1.06 11.61 -11.92
N GLY A 310 1.47 10.83 -12.94
CA GLY A 310 1.96 11.40 -14.20
C GLY A 310 0.92 12.28 -14.88
N VAL A 311 -0.32 11.79 -14.98
CA VAL A 311 -1.41 12.50 -15.67
C VAL A 311 -1.93 13.68 -14.83
N THR A 312 -2.33 13.45 -13.57
CA THR A 312 -3.05 14.47 -12.81
C THR A 312 -2.13 15.44 -12.07
N THR A 313 -0.98 14.97 -11.59
CA THR A 313 0.01 15.82 -10.89
C THR A 313 1.01 16.40 -11.87
N GLY A 314 1.57 15.59 -12.76
CA GLY A 314 2.58 15.99 -13.73
C GLY A 314 2.11 17.11 -14.66
N LEU A 315 0.97 16.94 -15.32
CA LEU A 315 0.44 17.96 -16.23
C LEU A 315 0.06 19.28 -15.54
N ARG A 316 -0.22 19.26 -14.24
CA ARG A 316 -0.47 20.46 -13.43
C ARG A 316 0.82 21.10 -12.88
N GLY A 317 1.98 20.51 -13.18
CA GLY A 317 3.28 20.94 -12.70
C GLY A 317 3.49 20.71 -11.21
N GLY A 318 2.78 19.74 -10.63
CA GLY A 318 3.01 19.29 -9.27
C GLY A 318 4.29 18.47 -9.15
N ARG A 319 4.71 18.19 -7.92
CA ARG A 319 5.88 17.37 -7.65
C ARG A 319 5.58 15.89 -7.94
N LEU A 320 6.39 15.27 -8.77
CA LEU A 320 6.36 13.83 -9.02
C LEU A 320 7.25 13.12 -8.00
N LEU A 321 6.74 12.08 -7.35
CA LEU A 321 7.44 11.28 -6.35
C LEU A 321 7.88 9.92 -6.90
N LEU A 322 7.10 9.30 -7.78
CA LEU A 322 7.50 8.09 -8.50
C LEU A 322 8.24 8.49 -9.78
N THR A 323 9.29 7.76 -10.13
CA THR A 323 10.09 7.96 -11.34
C THR A 323 9.88 6.83 -12.35
N ASN A 324 10.33 7.03 -13.59
CA ASN A 324 10.32 5.95 -14.60
C ASN A 324 11.30 4.83 -14.22
N GLU A 325 12.37 5.16 -13.49
CA GLU A 325 13.31 4.20 -12.92
C GLU A 325 12.64 3.33 -11.85
N ASP A 326 11.78 3.92 -11.01
CA ASP A 326 10.99 3.16 -10.02
C ASP A 326 10.03 2.18 -10.72
N LEU A 327 9.41 2.60 -11.82
CA LEU A 327 8.56 1.73 -12.64
C LEU A 327 9.36 0.56 -13.22
N ALA A 328 10.50 0.84 -13.86
CA ALA A 328 11.35 -0.20 -14.43
C ALA A 328 11.86 -1.18 -13.35
N ALA A 329 12.29 -0.66 -12.20
CA ALA A 329 12.70 -1.48 -11.07
C ALA A 329 11.55 -2.35 -10.55
N PHE A 330 10.35 -1.79 -10.39
CA PHE A 330 9.18 -2.54 -9.93
C PHE A 330 8.79 -3.66 -10.89
N GLU A 331 8.78 -3.41 -12.20
CA GLU A 331 8.39 -4.38 -13.23
C GLU A 331 9.30 -5.62 -13.24
N THR A 332 10.59 -5.47 -12.88
CA THR A 332 11.49 -6.62 -12.74
C THR A 332 11.11 -7.58 -11.60
N THR A 333 10.27 -7.13 -10.66
CA THR A 333 9.79 -7.94 -9.53
C THR A 333 8.51 -8.72 -9.83
N LEU A 334 7.96 -8.58 -11.04
CA LEU A 334 6.72 -9.21 -11.46
C LEU A 334 7.00 -10.60 -12.08
N PRO A 335 6.11 -11.60 -11.85
CA PRO A 335 6.27 -12.94 -12.39
C PRO A 335 6.13 -12.94 -13.92
N ALA A 336 6.99 -13.72 -14.59
CA ALA A 336 6.90 -13.91 -16.03
C ALA A 336 5.67 -14.74 -16.41
N ILE A 337 5.04 -14.40 -17.54
CA ILE A 337 3.93 -15.16 -18.10
C ILE A 337 4.50 -16.37 -18.88
N GLY A 338 4.39 -17.56 -18.30
CA GLY A 338 4.77 -18.83 -18.97
C GLY A 338 3.73 -19.32 -19.97
N THR A 339 4.02 -20.41 -20.70
CA THR A 339 3.15 -20.99 -21.73
C THR A 339 1.95 -21.78 -21.18
N HIS A 340 2.02 -22.26 -19.93
CA HIS A 340 0.91 -22.96 -19.25
C HIS A 340 0.34 -22.09 -18.14
N LEU A 341 -0.71 -21.34 -18.45
CA LEU A 341 -1.31 -20.39 -17.51
C LEU A 341 -2.45 -21.01 -16.68
N PRO A 342 -2.39 -20.97 -15.34
CA PRO A 342 -3.56 -21.21 -14.49
C PRO A 342 -4.59 -20.08 -14.68
N SER A 343 -5.84 -20.33 -14.30
CA SER A 343 -6.93 -19.33 -14.39
C SER A 343 -6.59 -18.01 -13.66
N SER A 344 -5.88 -18.07 -12.53
CA SER A 344 -5.39 -16.87 -11.82
C SER A 344 -4.39 -16.05 -12.63
N ALA A 345 -3.64 -16.67 -13.54
CA ALA A 345 -2.74 -15.97 -14.44
C ALA A 345 -3.48 -15.25 -15.59
N MET A 346 -4.76 -15.58 -15.86
CA MET A 346 -5.57 -14.83 -16.82
C MET A 346 -5.92 -13.43 -16.31
N SER A 347 -6.41 -13.30 -15.06
CA SER A 347 -6.67 -11.98 -14.44
C SER A 347 -5.41 -11.11 -14.43
N TYR A 348 -4.28 -11.72 -14.08
CA TYR A 348 -2.98 -11.06 -14.09
C TYR A 348 -2.55 -10.61 -15.49
N THR A 349 -2.67 -11.48 -16.50
CA THR A 349 -2.36 -11.14 -17.91
C THR A 349 -3.23 -10.01 -18.42
N LEU A 350 -4.51 -10.02 -18.07
CA LEU A 350 -5.46 -8.98 -18.41
C LEU A 350 -5.10 -7.65 -17.74
N ALA A 351 -4.72 -7.68 -16.46
CA ALA A 351 -4.24 -6.50 -15.73
C ALA A 351 -3.02 -5.87 -16.42
N ILE A 352 -2.02 -6.68 -16.80
CA ILE A 352 -0.86 -6.20 -17.55
C ILE A 352 -1.30 -5.56 -18.86
N ARG A 353 -2.13 -6.27 -19.65
CA ARG A 353 -2.55 -5.82 -20.98
C ARG A 353 -3.20 -4.45 -20.94
N TYR A 354 -4.16 -4.25 -20.03
CA TYR A 354 -4.90 -2.98 -19.90
C TYR A 354 -4.14 -1.89 -19.15
N ALA A 355 -3.00 -2.21 -18.52
CA ALA A 355 -2.14 -1.21 -17.89
C ALA A 355 -1.10 -0.61 -18.85
N LYS A 356 -0.70 -1.32 -19.91
CA LYS A 356 0.38 -0.90 -20.82
C LYS A 356 0.20 0.52 -21.38
N THR A 357 -0.92 0.77 -22.06
CA THR A 357 -1.13 2.07 -22.71
C THR A 357 -1.32 3.21 -21.70
N PRO A 358 -2.08 3.05 -20.59
CA PRO A 358 -2.09 4.03 -19.50
C PRO A 358 -0.70 4.34 -18.91
N ILE A 359 0.15 3.33 -18.73
CA ILE A 359 1.54 3.53 -18.25
C ILE A 359 2.33 4.35 -19.27
N ARG A 360 2.22 4.02 -20.57
CA ARG A 360 2.87 4.81 -21.64
C ARG A 360 2.40 6.26 -21.64
N LEU A 361 1.09 6.50 -21.55
CA LEU A 361 0.51 7.84 -21.41
C LEU A 361 1.07 8.58 -20.20
N SER A 362 1.22 7.89 -19.07
CA SER A 362 1.86 8.45 -17.89
C SER A 362 3.31 8.86 -18.14
N THR A 363 4.10 8.04 -18.85
CA THR A 363 5.48 8.37 -19.20
C THR A 363 5.53 9.62 -20.09
N ILE A 364 4.66 9.70 -21.09
CA ILE A 364 4.55 10.88 -21.96
C ILE A 364 4.17 12.13 -21.15
N CYS A 365 3.22 12.02 -20.22
CA CYS A 365 2.85 13.13 -19.34
C CYS A 365 4.02 13.59 -18.46
N ARG A 366 4.91 12.67 -18.05
CA ARG A 366 6.12 12.98 -17.27
C ARG A 366 7.18 13.66 -18.13
N GLU A 367 7.28 13.34 -19.41
CA GLU A 367 8.15 14.04 -20.37
C GLU A 367 7.64 15.46 -20.62
N ILE A 368 6.33 15.64 -20.85
CA ILE A 368 5.70 16.97 -20.93
C ILE A 368 5.96 17.74 -19.63
N HIS A 369 5.85 17.09 -18.48
CA HIS A 369 6.17 17.70 -17.20
C HIS A 369 7.63 18.17 -17.14
N ALA A 370 8.58 17.33 -17.54
CA ALA A 370 10.00 17.69 -17.55
C ALA A 370 10.31 18.86 -18.49
N ALA A 371 9.64 18.93 -19.65
CA ALA A 371 9.86 19.94 -20.69
C ALA A 371 9.14 21.27 -20.45
N LEU A 372 7.99 21.25 -19.77
CA LEU A 372 7.07 22.40 -19.75
C LEU A 372 6.58 22.80 -18.36
N THR A 373 6.07 21.86 -17.56
CA THR A 373 5.32 22.24 -16.35
C THR A 373 6.10 22.08 -15.05
N GLY A 374 7.23 21.37 -15.09
CA GLY A 374 8.05 21.04 -13.94
C GLY A 374 8.94 22.19 -13.47
N PRO A 375 9.49 22.10 -12.24
CA PRO A 375 10.25 23.19 -11.63
C PRO A 375 11.47 23.63 -12.46
N LYS A 376 12.16 22.68 -13.11
CA LYS A 376 13.31 22.97 -13.98
C LYS A 376 12.88 23.72 -15.24
N ALA A 377 11.87 23.23 -15.94
CA ALA A 377 11.33 23.90 -17.14
C ALA A 377 10.87 25.33 -16.86
N ARG A 378 10.20 25.57 -15.72
CA ARG A 378 9.75 26.91 -15.30
C ARG A 378 10.90 27.89 -15.01
N GLN A 379 12.12 27.40 -14.79
CA GLN A 379 13.31 28.23 -14.58
C GLN A 379 14.07 28.51 -15.88
N CYS A 380 13.69 27.86 -16.98
CA CYS A 380 14.26 28.08 -18.30
C CYS A 380 13.41 29.09 -19.07
N ASP A 381 14.07 30.02 -19.77
CA ASP A 381 13.40 31.01 -20.61
C ASP A 381 12.97 30.43 -21.98
N GLU A 382 13.53 29.27 -22.35
CA GLU A 382 13.24 28.57 -23.61
C GLU A 382 12.56 27.24 -23.35
N ILE A 383 11.59 26.90 -24.21
CA ILE A 383 10.87 25.64 -24.19
C ILE A 383 11.65 24.62 -25.02
N ASP A 384 11.82 23.40 -24.49
CA ASP A 384 12.36 22.27 -25.26
C ASP A 384 11.33 21.78 -26.30
N ALA A 385 11.30 22.44 -27.45
CA ALA A 385 10.39 22.14 -28.53
C ALA A 385 10.60 20.74 -29.13
N VAL A 386 11.83 20.21 -29.08
CA VAL A 386 12.15 18.89 -29.61
C VAL A 386 11.53 17.82 -28.73
N GLN A 387 11.69 17.94 -27.41
CA GLN A 387 11.09 17.01 -26.46
C GLN A 387 9.55 17.04 -26.54
N LEU A 388 8.95 18.24 -26.64
CA LEU A 388 7.50 18.37 -26.77
C LEU A 388 6.95 17.79 -28.08
N HIS A 389 7.67 17.93 -29.19
CA HIS A 389 7.27 17.32 -30.45
C HIS A 389 7.34 15.78 -30.39
N GLY A 390 8.37 15.23 -29.73
CA GLY A 390 8.45 13.80 -29.43
C GLY A 390 7.25 13.31 -28.64
N ALA A 391 6.96 13.98 -27.50
CA ALA A 391 5.82 13.66 -26.66
C ALA A 391 4.48 13.73 -27.42
N TRP A 392 4.31 14.69 -28.33
CA TRP A 392 3.10 14.80 -29.17
C TRP A 392 2.94 13.61 -30.13
N ASN A 393 4.02 13.18 -30.77
CA ASN A 393 4.01 12.00 -31.64
C ASN A 393 3.71 10.73 -30.84
N ASP A 394 4.27 10.61 -29.63
CA ASP A 394 3.99 9.49 -28.74
C ASP A 394 2.55 9.46 -28.24
N LEU A 395 1.90 10.61 -28.03
CA LEU A 395 0.45 10.69 -27.78
C LEU A 395 -0.35 10.12 -28.96
N GLY A 396 0.03 10.45 -30.19
CA GLY A 396 -0.59 9.88 -31.40
C GLY A 396 -0.46 8.36 -31.45
N HIS A 397 0.72 7.82 -31.13
CA HIS A 397 0.90 6.38 -31.04
C HIS A 397 0.10 5.73 -29.91
N ALA A 398 0.02 6.36 -28.75
CA ALA A 398 -0.78 5.87 -27.63
C ALA A 398 -2.29 5.87 -27.96
N TRP A 399 -2.76 6.84 -28.75
CA TRP A 399 -4.12 6.88 -29.27
C TRP A 399 -4.43 5.66 -30.14
N ASP A 400 -3.54 5.34 -31.08
CA ASP A 400 -3.68 4.16 -31.96
C ASP A 400 -3.63 2.85 -31.15
N GLU A 401 -2.77 2.76 -30.13
CA GLU A 401 -2.72 1.61 -29.22
C GLU A 401 -4.05 1.41 -28.47
N LEU A 402 -4.67 2.48 -27.98
CA LEU A 402 -5.99 2.41 -27.35
C LEU A 402 -7.06 1.90 -28.32
N GLU A 403 -7.06 2.38 -29.55
CA GLU A 403 -8.00 1.92 -30.58
C GLU A 403 -7.82 0.42 -30.87
N ASN A 404 -6.57 -0.04 -30.94
CA ASN A 404 -6.24 -1.45 -31.14
C ASN A 404 -6.77 -2.35 -30.01
N LEU A 405 -6.95 -1.85 -28.78
CA LEU A 405 -7.52 -2.63 -27.68
C LEU A 405 -8.96 -3.08 -27.97
N ARG A 406 -9.74 -2.33 -28.78
CA ARG A 406 -11.10 -2.71 -29.16
C ARG A 406 -11.15 -3.99 -29.99
N HIS A 407 -10.07 -4.29 -30.71
CA HIS A 407 -9.97 -5.44 -31.60
C HIS A 407 -9.35 -6.67 -30.92
N LEU A 408 -8.84 -6.53 -29.69
CA LEU A 408 -8.25 -7.65 -28.96
C LEU A 408 -9.33 -8.53 -28.32
N ALA A 409 -9.16 -9.85 -28.45
CA ALA A 409 -9.99 -10.79 -27.73
C ALA A 409 -9.78 -10.66 -26.21
N THR A 410 -10.83 -10.28 -25.50
CA THR A 410 -10.90 -10.22 -24.03
C THR A 410 -11.37 -11.52 -23.39
N GLY A 411 -11.92 -12.44 -24.18
CA GLY A 411 -12.65 -13.60 -23.66
C GLY A 411 -13.88 -13.18 -22.85
N ASP A 412 -14.37 -14.07 -22.00
CA ASP A 412 -15.56 -13.80 -21.15
C ASP A 412 -15.25 -12.88 -19.94
N PHE A 413 -14.03 -12.35 -19.83
CA PHE A 413 -13.58 -11.57 -18.67
C PHE A 413 -13.94 -10.08 -18.72
N ILE A 414 -14.02 -9.49 -19.91
CA ILE A 414 -14.41 -8.09 -20.11
C ILE A 414 -15.41 -8.03 -21.26
N GLN A 415 -16.56 -7.42 -20.99
CA GLN A 415 -17.60 -7.23 -21.99
C GLN A 415 -17.15 -6.23 -23.05
N PRO A 416 -17.58 -6.35 -24.32
CA PRO A 416 -17.19 -5.38 -25.37
C PRO A 416 -17.48 -3.92 -25.00
N GLN A 417 -18.64 -3.66 -24.40
CA GLN A 417 -19.04 -2.33 -23.93
C GLN A 417 -18.10 -1.75 -22.86
N GLU A 418 -17.47 -2.62 -22.07
CA GLU A 418 -16.52 -2.25 -21.04
C GLU A 418 -15.17 -1.85 -21.65
N VAL A 419 -14.75 -2.54 -22.71
CA VAL A 419 -13.58 -2.15 -23.52
C VAL A 419 -13.80 -0.79 -24.16
N ASP A 420 -14.97 -0.56 -24.76
CA ASP A 420 -15.29 0.73 -25.37
C ASP A 420 -15.27 1.86 -24.34
N ARG A 421 -15.85 1.65 -23.15
CA ARG A 421 -15.81 2.63 -22.06
C ARG A 421 -14.39 2.91 -21.58
N PHE A 422 -13.54 1.88 -21.51
CA PHE A 422 -12.13 2.05 -21.15
C PHE A 422 -11.40 2.91 -22.18
N VAL A 423 -11.52 2.55 -23.47
CA VAL A 423 -10.84 3.25 -24.57
C VAL A 423 -11.32 4.69 -24.65
N ASN A 424 -12.64 4.92 -24.65
CA ASN A 424 -13.25 6.26 -24.69
C ASN A 424 -12.95 7.11 -23.46
N GLY A 425 -12.60 6.50 -22.33
CA GLY A 425 -12.25 7.24 -21.12
C GLY A 425 -10.81 7.75 -21.13
N TRP A 426 -9.93 7.10 -21.91
CA TRP A 426 -8.53 7.47 -22.06
C TRP A 426 -8.27 8.38 -23.27
N GLN A 427 -9.00 8.15 -24.36
CA GLN A 427 -9.11 9.08 -25.49
C GLN A 427 -9.76 10.39 -25.04
#